data_AF-A0A1S8ZZD8-F1
#
_entry.id   AF-A0A1S8ZZD8-F1
#
_cell.length_a   1.000
_cell.length_b   1.000
_cell.length_c   1.000
_cell.angle_alpha   90.00
_cell.angle_beta   90.00
_cell.angle_gamma   90.00
#
_symmetry.space_group_name_H-M   'P 1'
#
loop_
_entity.id
_entity.type
_entity.pdbx_description
1 polymer ?
#
loop_
_entity_poly.entity_id
_entity_poly.type
_entity_poly.pdbx_seq_one_letter_code
_entity_poly.pdbx_strand_id
1 'polypeptide(L)'
;MIRRNLFLVMLIFCSCFVMGQESNIEYQKFVKKFIDNVKSDNKEAISDWVVYPLKREYPIADIANKSDFLKRYSEIFDTTLKNEIIKSTPTKGWNDMGLRGIMLNHGSIWLDIDGRLTAVNYQSKTETENRNKLIAAQKKMLDPSIAFFQTPICILETSEFKIRIDNLGNNNYRYASWSNKKEMTQKPDLVISGGKLVVEGIGGNHQYEFKKDNLLYECSIIVLGEKNSPPARLRIYQKTKVILSQDAKIVSR
;
A
#
# COMPACT_ATOMS: atom_id res chain seq x y z
N MET A 1 29.96 -61.29 5.43
CA MET A 1 28.91 -60.97 6.42
C MET A 1 29.43 -59.80 7.26
N ILE A 2 28.62 -58.75 7.42
CA ILE A 2 28.79 -57.60 8.34
C ILE A 2 29.94 -56.62 8.02
N ARG A 3 29.58 -55.52 7.35
CA ARG A 3 29.92 -54.13 7.77
C ARG A 3 29.04 -53.15 6.98
N ARG A 4 27.73 -53.33 7.17
CA ARG A 4 26.70 -52.32 6.89
C ARG A 4 26.54 -51.55 8.20
N ASN A 5 26.41 -50.22 8.13
CA ASN A 5 26.12 -49.29 9.25
C ASN A 5 27.34 -48.59 9.87
N LEU A 6 28.05 -47.77 9.09
CA LEU A 6 28.91 -46.72 9.65
C LEU A 6 28.67 -45.34 9.01
N PHE A 7 27.42 -45.05 8.61
CA PHE A 7 27.02 -43.76 8.05
C PHE A 7 25.75 -43.17 8.70
N LEU A 8 25.31 -43.72 9.85
CA LEU A 8 24.05 -43.33 10.49
C LEU A 8 24.18 -42.78 11.92
N VAL A 9 25.40 -42.47 12.38
CA VAL A 9 25.63 -41.93 13.75
C VAL A 9 26.18 -40.49 13.73
N MET A 10 26.52 -39.95 12.56
CA MET A 10 27.04 -38.58 12.41
C MET A 10 26.02 -37.64 11.72
N LEU A 11 24.74 -37.77 12.06
CA LEU A 11 23.67 -36.88 11.59
C LEU A 11 22.65 -36.53 12.70
N ILE A 12 22.98 -36.84 13.96
CA ILE A 12 22.12 -36.64 15.14
C ILE A 12 22.75 -35.62 16.13
N PHE A 13 23.69 -34.78 15.68
CA PHE A 13 24.35 -33.78 16.54
C PHE A 13 24.35 -32.35 15.98
N CYS A 14 23.38 -32.02 15.12
CA CYS A 14 23.14 -30.64 14.65
C CYS A 14 21.75 -30.09 15.01
N SER A 15 21.05 -30.68 16.00
CA SER A 15 19.71 -30.24 16.41
C SER A 15 19.68 -29.37 17.68
N CYS A 16 20.80 -28.81 18.12
CA CYS A 16 20.84 -27.97 19.33
C CYS A 16 21.53 -26.63 19.12
N PHE A 17 21.18 -25.89 18.07
CA PHE A 17 21.24 -24.42 18.06
C PHE A 17 20.14 -23.87 17.15
N VAL A 18 18.88 -24.17 17.48
CA VAL A 18 17.84 -23.17 17.21
C VAL A 18 18.04 -22.13 18.30
N MET A 19 18.74 -21.05 17.97
CA MET A 19 18.69 -19.85 18.80
C MET A 19 17.23 -19.39 18.75
N GLY A 20 16.47 -19.76 19.77
CA GLY A 20 15.13 -19.23 19.98
C GLY A 20 15.25 -17.72 19.99
N GLN A 21 14.50 -17.06 19.11
CA GLN A 21 14.55 -15.63 18.89
C GLN A 21 14.43 -14.89 20.24
N GLU A 22 15.51 -14.24 20.68
CA GLU A 22 15.51 -13.29 21.80
C GLU A 22 14.58 -12.08 21.55
N SER A 23 13.86 -12.03 20.42
CA SER A 23 13.00 -10.92 20.00
C SER A 23 11.79 -10.69 20.90
N ASN A 24 11.32 -11.69 21.65
CA ASN A 24 10.01 -11.58 22.29
C ASN A 24 9.95 -10.47 23.37
N ILE A 25 11.06 -10.16 24.05
CA ILE A 25 11.06 -9.14 25.13
C ILE A 25 11.28 -7.73 24.60
N GLU A 26 12.06 -7.56 23.53
CA GLU A 26 12.46 -6.24 23.06
C GLU A 26 11.33 -5.51 22.34
N TYR A 27 10.62 -6.19 21.43
CA TYR A 27 9.50 -5.57 20.70
C TYR A 27 8.37 -5.15 21.66
N GLN A 28 8.16 -5.91 22.74
CA GLN A 28 7.15 -5.61 23.75
C GLN A 28 7.39 -4.25 24.43
N LYS A 29 8.65 -3.80 24.54
CA LYS A 29 8.97 -2.46 25.06
C LYS A 29 8.48 -1.38 24.11
N PHE A 30 8.69 -1.54 22.80
CA PHE A 30 8.19 -0.61 21.79
C PHE A 30 6.66 -0.56 21.78
N VAL A 31 6.01 -1.72 21.79
CA VAL A 31 4.55 -1.81 21.86
C VAL A 31 4.00 -1.15 23.12
N LYS A 32 4.61 -1.43 24.28
CA LYS A 32 4.20 -0.79 25.55
C LYS A 32 4.28 0.72 25.46
N LYS A 33 5.40 1.25 24.96
CA LYS A 33 5.64 2.69 24.79
C LYS A 33 4.62 3.33 23.85
N PHE A 34 4.30 2.65 22.75
CA PHE A 34 3.26 3.09 21.81
C PHE A 34 1.87 3.13 22.45
N ILE A 35 1.47 2.05 23.13
CA ILE A 35 0.19 1.98 23.86
C ILE A 35 0.10 3.10 24.91
N ASP A 36 1.15 3.30 25.70
CA ASP A 36 1.19 4.31 26.76
C ASP A 36 1.03 5.72 26.17
N ASN A 37 1.73 6.04 25.08
CA ASN A 37 1.60 7.33 24.40
C ASN A 37 0.19 7.55 23.83
N VAL A 38 -0.45 6.53 23.27
CA VAL A 38 -1.84 6.63 22.79
C VAL A 38 -2.80 6.82 23.96
N LYS A 39 -2.60 6.09 25.07
CA LYS A 39 -3.42 6.20 26.28
C LYS A 39 -3.35 7.58 26.92
N SER A 40 -2.19 8.23 26.88
CA SER A 40 -1.99 9.59 27.40
C SER A 40 -2.25 10.69 26.37
N ASP A 41 -2.75 10.35 25.18
CA ASP A 41 -2.96 11.27 24.06
C ASP A 41 -1.71 12.08 23.64
N ASN A 42 -0.52 11.50 23.84
CA ASN A 42 0.77 12.15 23.56
C ASN A 42 1.12 12.06 22.07
N LYS A 43 0.34 12.77 21.25
CA LYS A 43 0.49 12.81 19.79
C LYS A 43 1.84 13.34 19.35
N GLU A 44 2.46 14.23 20.14
CA GLU A 44 3.80 14.75 19.90
C GLU A 44 4.83 13.62 19.93
N ALA A 45 4.83 12.78 20.97
CA ALA A 45 5.74 11.64 21.06
C ALA A 45 5.48 10.58 19.98
N ILE A 46 4.21 10.35 19.62
CA ILE A 46 3.88 9.44 18.51
C ILE A 46 4.44 9.99 17.19
N SER A 47 4.24 11.30 16.94
CA SER A 47 4.65 11.97 15.71
C SER A 47 6.17 11.95 15.48
N ASP A 48 6.96 11.82 16.55
CA ASP A 48 8.42 11.68 16.46
C ASP A 48 8.87 10.30 15.95
N TRP A 49 8.01 9.29 16.02
CA TRP A 49 8.35 7.93 15.56
C TRP A 49 7.54 7.50 14.35
N VAL A 50 6.94 8.43 13.62
CA VAL A 50 6.28 8.10 12.35
C VAL A 50 7.31 8.07 11.23
N VAL A 51 7.25 7.03 10.41
CA VAL A 51 7.97 6.99 9.13
C VAL A 51 7.14 7.74 8.10
N TYR A 52 7.60 8.94 7.76
CA TYR A 52 6.93 9.80 6.76
C TYR A 52 7.41 9.52 5.33
N PRO A 53 6.53 9.67 4.31
CA PRO A 53 5.11 10.01 4.44
C PRO A 53 4.27 8.81 4.92
N LEU A 54 3.35 9.04 5.87
CA LEU A 54 2.42 8.01 6.32
C LEU A 54 1.25 7.93 5.33
N LYS A 55 1.17 6.80 4.62
CA LYS A 55 0.24 6.60 3.51
C LYS A 55 -1.22 6.60 3.96
N ARG A 56 -2.09 7.23 3.17
CA ARG A 56 -3.56 7.17 3.33
C ARG A 56 -4.22 6.57 2.10
N GLU A 57 -5.45 6.11 2.25
CA GLU A 57 -6.24 5.63 1.11
C GLU A 57 -6.52 6.76 0.13
N TYR A 58 -6.03 6.63 -1.11
CA TYR A 58 -6.33 7.55 -2.20
C TYR A 58 -7.86 7.68 -2.39
N PRO A 59 -8.40 8.90 -2.59
CA PRO A 59 -7.69 10.16 -2.84
C PRO A 59 -7.39 11.05 -1.63
N ILE A 60 -7.38 10.52 -0.40
CA ILE A 60 -6.91 11.32 0.74
C ILE A 60 -5.40 11.54 0.59
N ALA A 61 -4.93 12.78 0.83
CA ALA A 61 -3.51 13.09 0.82
C ALA A 61 -2.77 12.32 1.92
N ASP A 62 -1.58 11.82 1.58
CA ASP A 62 -0.67 11.21 2.55
C ASP A 62 -0.29 12.23 3.63
N ILE A 63 0.04 11.74 4.82
CA ILE A 63 0.58 12.59 5.88
C ILE A 63 2.06 12.83 5.58
N ALA A 64 2.39 14.01 5.11
CA ALA A 64 3.72 14.27 4.54
C ALA A 64 4.84 14.39 5.60
N ASN A 65 4.50 14.85 6.80
CA ASN A 65 5.48 15.17 7.85
C ASN A 65 4.82 15.28 9.23
N LYS A 66 5.65 15.54 10.25
CA LYS A 66 5.26 15.73 11.65
C LYS A 66 4.16 16.79 11.84
N SER A 67 4.27 17.94 11.19
CA SER A 67 3.28 19.02 11.34
C SER A 67 1.92 18.62 10.80
N ASP A 68 1.88 17.95 9.64
CA ASP A 68 0.65 17.43 9.05
C ASP A 68 0.02 16.34 9.93
N PHE A 69 0.84 15.44 10.47
CA PHE A 69 0.39 14.41 11.40
C PHE A 69 -0.29 15.01 12.64
N LEU A 70 0.32 16.02 13.26
CA LEU A 70 -0.26 16.65 14.46
C LEU A 70 -1.59 17.35 14.17
N LYS A 71 -1.76 17.92 12.98
CA LYS A 71 -3.01 18.54 12.53
C LYS A 71 -4.10 17.50 12.30
N ARG A 72 -3.74 16.37 11.70
CA ARG A 72 -4.68 15.32 11.27
C ARG A 72 -4.74 14.13 12.25
N TYR A 73 -4.09 14.22 13.41
CA TYR A 73 -4.00 13.13 14.37
C TYR A 73 -5.37 12.60 14.78
N SER A 74 -6.33 13.48 15.05
CA SER A 74 -7.70 13.09 15.43
C SER A 74 -8.52 12.51 14.26
N GLU A 75 -8.11 12.75 13.01
CA GLU A 75 -8.72 12.11 11.85
C GLU A 75 -8.27 10.65 11.75
N ILE A 76 -7.02 10.35 12.12
CA ILE A 76 -6.41 9.02 11.98
C ILE A 76 -6.65 8.17 13.23
N PHE A 77 -6.39 8.74 14.41
CA PHE A 77 -6.56 8.11 15.72
C PHE A 77 -7.89 8.54 16.34
N ASP A 78 -8.99 8.04 15.76
CA ASP A 78 -10.31 8.24 16.33
C ASP A 78 -10.51 7.37 17.60
N THR A 79 -11.64 7.57 18.28
CA THR A 79 -11.97 6.83 19.50
C THR A 79 -11.97 5.30 19.28
N THR A 80 -12.35 4.83 18.09
CA THR A 80 -12.40 3.40 17.77
C THR A 80 -10.99 2.81 17.76
N LEU A 81 -10.09 3.42 16.98
CA LEU A 81 -8.70 2.96 16.88
C LEU A 81 -7.97 3.10 18.22
N LYS A 82 -8.15 4.23 18.93
CA LYS A 82 -7.55 4.40 20.27
C LYS A 82 -8.00 3.31 21.24
N ASN A 83 -9.29 2.95 21.22
CA ASN A 83 -9.81 1.88 22.06
C ASN A 83 -9.26 0.50 21.68
N GLU A 84 -9.06 0.21 20.39
CA GLU A 84 -8.41 -1.02 19.93
C GLU A 84 -6.98 -1.13 20.50
N ILE A 85 -6.21 -0.05 20.41
CA ILE A 85 -4.83 0.02 20.92
C ILE A 85 -4.81 -0.12 22.45
N ILE A 86 -5.61 0.67 23.17
CA ILE A 86 -5.58 0.72 24.65
C ILE A 86 -6.07 -0.58 25.29
N LYS A 87 -6.94 -1.35 24.61
CA LYS A 87 -7.40 -2.67 25.09
C LYS A 87 -6.41 -3.80 24.81
N SER A 88 -5.40 -3.56 23.97
CA SER A 88 -4.31 -4.51 23.73
C SER A 88 -3.29 -4.51 24.88
N THR A 89 -2.39 -5.49 24.89
CA THR A 89 -1.20 -5.48 25.77
C THR A 89 0.03 -5.82 24.92
N PRO A 90 1.26 -5.58 25.40
CA PRO A 90 2.46 -5.97 24.66
C PRO A 90 2.49 -7.44 24.23
N THR A 91 1.83 -8.31 25.00
CA THR A 91 1.72 -9.76 24.75
C THR A 91 0.42 -10.19 24.07
N LYS A 92 -0.57 -9.30 23.91
CA LYS A 92 -1.90 -9.63 23.38
C LYS A 92 -2.37 -8.62 22.35
N GLY A 93 -2.66 -9.10 21.15
CA GLY A 93 -3.09 -8.28 20.01
C GLY A 93 -1.94 -7.81 19.14
N TRP A 94 -0.68 -7.99 19.57
CA TRP A 94 0.50 -7.66 18.78
C TRP A 94 1.25 -8.92 18.39
N ASN A 95 1.68 -9.00 17.13
CA ASN A 95 2.43 -10.12 16.58
C ASN A 95 3.77 -9.64 16.03
N ASP A 96 4.86 -10.28 16.43
CA ASP A 96 6.18 -10.12 15.82
C ASP A 96 6.18 -10.83 14.45
N MET A 97 6.34 -10.06 13.39
CA MET A 97 6.38 -10.54 12.00
C MET A 97 7.83 -10.62 11.47
N GLY A 98 8.82 -10.63 12.38
CA GLY A 98 10.24 -10.63 12.09
C GLY A 98 10.67 -9.33 11.41
N LEU A 99 11.42 -9.43 10.32
CA LEU A 99 11.89 -8.26 9.54
C LEU A 99 10.77 -7.39 8.97
N ARG A 100 9.52 -7.86 8.98
CA ARG A 100 8.35 -7.05 8.56
C ARG A 100 7.89 -6.06 9.64
N GLY A 101 8.31 -6.26 10.88
CA GLY A 101 7.92 -5.42 12.02
C GLY A 101 6.84 -6.04 12.89
N ILE A 102 6.12 -5.19 13.63
CA ILE A 102 5.19 -5.57 14.68
C ILE A 102 3.78 -5.16 14.27
N MET A 103 2.86 -6.12 14.21
CA MET A 103 1.51 -5.95 13.68
C MET A 103 0.45 -6.00 14.78
N LEU A 104 -0.42 -4.98 14.83
CA LEU A 104 -1.63 -4.98 15.68
C LEU A 104 -2.78 -5.71 14.97
N ASN A 105 -3.36 -6.72 15.63
CA ASN A 105 -4.48 -7.53 15.20
C ASN A 105 -4.32 -8.02 13.75
N HIS A 106 -5.25 -7.68 12.87
CA HIS A 106 -5.22 -8.05 11.45
C HIS A 106 -4.52 -6.98 10.58
N GLY A 107 -3.59 -6.23 11.17
CA GLY A 107 -2.83 -5.20 10.49
C GLY A 107 -3.41 -3.80 10.60
N SER A 108 -4.24 -3.51 11.61
CA SER A 108 -4.77 -2.16 11.85
C SER A 108 -3.64 -1.14 11.98
N ILE A 109 -2.54 -1.53 12.60
CA ILE A 109 -1.30 -0.75 12.77
C ILE A 109 -0.09 -1.63 12.50
N TRP A 110 0.94 -1.02 11.91
CA TRP A 110 2.28 -1.61 11.79
C TRP A 110 3.32 -0.68 12.41
N LEU A 111 4.17 -1.28 13.25
CA LEU A 111 5.44 -0.70 13.66
C LEU A 111 6.57 -1.43 12.93
N ASP A 112 7.68 -0.78 12.64
CA ASP A 112 8.89 -1.49 12.21
C ASP A 112 9.63 -2.14 13.40
N ILE A 113 10.77 -2.76 13.11
CA ILE A 113 11.61 -3.44 14.11
C ILE A 113 12.16 -2.50 15.19
N ASP A 114 12.22 -1.20 14.91
CA ASP A 114 12.67 -0.16 15.85
C ASP A 114 11.49 0.50 16.58
N GLY A 115 10.27 0.00 16.39
CA GLY A 115 9.05 0.51 17.01
C GLY A 115 8.47 1.77 16.37
N ARG A 116 8.93 2.17 15.18
CA ARG A 116 8.42 3.34 14.46
C ARG A 116 7.12 3.01 13.73
N LEU A 117 6.15 3.91 13.76
CA LEU A 117 4.86 3.77 13.08
C LEU A 117 5.05 3.86 11.56
N THR A 118 4.82 2.75 10.86
CA THR A 118 4.97 2.65 9.40
C THR A 118 3.65 2.61 8.65
N ALA A 119 2.58 2.10 9.28
CA ALA A 119 1.26 2.10 8.68
C ALA A 119 0.13 2.18 9.72
N VAL A 120 -0.95 2.83 9.33
CA VAL A 120 -2.27 2.77 9.98
C VAL A 120 -3.25 2.33 8.91
N ASN A 121 -3.52 1.02 8.79
CA ASN A 121 -4.43 0.51 7.77
C ASN A 121 -5.89 0.64 8.20
N TYR A 122 -6.15 0.88 9.49
CA TYR A 122 -7.45 1.33 9.95
C TYR A 122 -7.83 2.64 9.23
N GLN A 123 -9.08 2.72 8.81
CA GLN A 123 -9.65 3.90 8.16
C GLN A 123 -10.79 4.42 9.05
N SER A 124 -10.62 5.61 9.61
CA SER A 124 -11.62 6.17 10.50
C SER A 124 -12.90 6.55 9.75
N LYS A 125 -13.98 6.79 10.51
CA LYS A 125 -15.23 7.33 9.95
C LYS A 125 -14.99 8.68 9.26
N THR A 126 -14.22 9.57 9.90
CA THR A 126 -13.89 10.90 9.36
C THR A 126 -13.11 10.78 8.06
N GLU A 127 -12.10 9.91 7.99
CA GLU A 127 -11.35 9.73 6.76
C GLU A 127 -12.22 9.08 5.67
N THR A 128 -13.06 8.10 6.02
CA THR A 128 -14.01 7.48 5.07
C THR A 128 -14.96 8.51 4.46
N GLU A 129 -15.53 9.39 5.27
CA GLU A 129 -16.39 10.48 4.80
C GLU A 129 -15.64 11.49 3.93
N ASN A 130 -14.41 11.86 4.32
CA ASN A 130 -13.56 12.75 3.53
C ASN A 130 -13.23 12.11 2.16
N ARG A 131 -12.85 10.83 2.16
CA ARG A 131 -12.59 10.05 0.94
C ARG A 131 -13.78 10.07 -0.02
N ASN A 132 -14.98 9.83 0.50
CA ASN A 132 -16.20 9.86 -0.30
C ASN A 132 -16.49 11.25 -0.89
N LYS A 133 -16.26 12.32 -0.12
CA LYS A 133 -16.37 13.71 -0.62
C LYS A 133 -15.38 14.00 -1.74
N LEU A 134 -14.11 13.60 -1.57
CA LEU A 134 -13.06 13.77 -2.58
C LEU A 134 -13.37 12.97 -3.86
N ILE A 135 -13.85 11.73 -3.74
CA ILE A 135 -14.30 10.92 -4.88
C ILE A 135 -15.45 11.60 -5.62
N ALA A 136 -16.44 12.12 -4.89
CA ALA A 136 -17.56 12.85 -5.49
C ALA A 136 -17.10 14.13 -6.21
N ALA A 137 -16.11 14.84 -5.66
CA ALA A 137 -15.50 15.99 -6.31
C ALA A 137 -14.74 15.60 -7.59
N GLN A 138 -13.96 14.51 -7.57
CA GLN A 138 -13.28 14.01 -8.76
C GLN A 138 -14.26 13.65 -9.88
N LYS A 139 -15.41 13.04 -9.56
CA LYS A 139 -16.46 12.72 -10.56
C LYS A 139 -16.96 13.95 -11.31
N LYS A 140 -17.03 15.12 -10.65
CA LYS A 140 -17.42 16.40 -11.29
C LYS A 140 -16.34 16.96 -12.22
N MET A 141 -15.10 16.50 -12.09
CA MET A 141 -13.95 16.95 -12.89
C MET A 141 -13.57 15.95 -14.00
N LEU A 142 -14.55 15.13 -14.42
CA LEU A 142 -14.37 14.13 -15.47
C LEU A 142 -15.41 14.30 -16.57
N ASP A 143 -15.06 13.86 -17.76
CA ASP A 143 -16.05 13.67 -18.82
C ASP A 143 -17.20 12.76 -18.34
N PRO A 144 -18.47 13.10 -18.63
CA PRO A 144 -19.62 12.34 -18.16
C PRO A 144 -19.59 10.86 -18.52
N SER A 145 -18.95 10.48 -19.64
CA SER A 145 -18.85 9.08 -20.08
C SER A 145 -18.01 8.19 -19.17
N ILE A 146 -17.24 8.77 -18.24
CA ILE A 146 -16.42 8.03 -17.27
C ILE A 146 -16.62 8.51 -15.83
N ALA A 147 -17.53 9.44 -15.56
CA ALA A 147 -17.79 10.00 -14.23
C ALA A 147 -18.49 9.02 -13.24
N PHE A 148 -18.46 7.72 -13.52
CA PHE A 148 -18.96 6.64 -12.67
C PHE A 148 -17.81 5.66 -12.35
N PHE A 149 -17.63 5.39 -11.06
CA PHE A 149 -16.67 4.40 -10.52
C PHE A 149 -16.91 4.25 -9.01
N GLN A 150 -16.48 3.12 -8.45
CA GLN A 150 -16.52 2.89 -7.00
C GLN A 150 -15.34 3.57 -6.30
N THR A 151 -14.13 3.36 -6.82
CA THR A 151 -12.90 3.88 -6.23
C THR A 151 -11.93 4.28 -7.33
N PRO A 152 -11.32 5.47 -7.27
CA PRO A 152 -10.24 5.80 -8.17
C PRO A 152 -8.97 5.10 -7.66
N ILE A 153 -8.16 4.54 -8.57
CA ILE A 153 -6.94 3.82 -8.20
C ILE A 153 -5.74 4.74 -8.28
N CYS A 154 -5.49 5.32 -9.45
CA CYS A 154 -4.39 6.24 -9.66
C CYS A 154 -4.58 7.08 -10.92
N ILE A 155 -3.77 8.13 -11.03
CA ILE A 155 -3.52 8.86 -12.26
C ILE A 155 -2.05 8.71 -12.58
N LEU A 156 -1.75 8.24 -13.79
CA LEU A 156 -0.40 8.08 -14.31
C LEU A 156 -0.15 9.15 -15.38
N GLU A 157 1.02 9.78 -15.33
CA GLU A 157 1.46 10.71 -16.37
C GLU A 157 2.76 10.20 -16.99
N THR A 158 2.72 9.94 -18.29
CA THR A 158 3.90 9.63 -19.12
C THR A 158 4.32 10.87 -19.90
N SER A 159 5.33 10.75 -20.77
CA SER A 159 5.70 11.82 -21.71
C SER A 159 4.57 12.19 -22.68
N GLU A 160 3.68 11.24 -23.00
CA GLU A 160 2.65 11.40 -24.05
C GLU A 160 1.22 11.33 -23.54
N PHE A 161 0.98 10.64 -22.42
CA PHE A 161 -0.36 10.30 -21.96
C PHE A 161 -0.60 10.70 -20.51
N LYS A 162 -1.82 11.15 -20.26
CA LYS A 162 -2.46 11.14 -18.95
C LYS A 162 -3.38 9.94 -18.90
N ILE A 163 -3.23 9.08 -17.90
CA ILE A 163 -3.96 7.83 -17.76
C ILE A 163 -4.62 7.81 -16.40
N ARG A 164 -5.91 7.48 -16.36
CA ARG A 164 -6.66 7.29 -15.13
C ARG A 164 -7.08 5.83 -15.04
N ILE A 165 -6.84 5.22 -13.89
CA ILE A 165 -7.33 3.89 -13.55
C ILE A 165 -8.39 4.03 -12.46
N ASP A 166 -9.57 3.48 -12.73
CA ASP A 166 -10.67 3.41 -11.76
C ASP A 166 -11.09 1.96 -11.53
N ASN A 167 -11.46 1.63 -10.29
CA ASN A 167 -12.18 0.41 -9.95
C ASN A 167 -13.68 0.66 -10.09
N LEU A 168 -14.33 -0.10 -10.98
CA LEU A 168 -15.77 -0.06 -11.21
C LEU A 168 -16.55 -0.97 -10.27
N GLY A 169 -15.87 -1.81 -9.47
CA GLY A 169 -16.43 -2.86 -8.63
C GLY A 169 -16.28 -4.24 -9.26
N ASN A 170 -16.48 -5.31 -8.48
CA ASN A 170 -16.49 -6.70 -8.96
C ASN A 170 -15.23 -7.09 -9.77
N ASN A 171 -14.04 -6.69 -9.32
CA ASN A 171 -12.76 -6.93 -10.00
C ASN A 171 -12.70 -6.37 -11.44
N ASN A 172 -13.49 -5.35 -11.75
CA ASN A 172 -13.50 -4.68 -13.05
C ASN A 172 -12.82 -3.32 -12.95
N TYR A 173 -11.66 -3.19 -13.58
CA TYR A 173 -10.93 -1.93 -13.68
C TYR A 173 -11.15 -1.27 -15.04
N ARG A 174 -11.13 0.06 -15.05
CA ARG A 174 -11.19 0.87 -16.27
C ARG A 174 -9.91 1.67 -16.45
N TYR A 175 -9.36 1.59 -17.65
CA TYR A 175 -8.33 2.46 -18.20
C TYR A 175 -9.02 3.56 -19.00
N ALA A 176 -8.74 4.83 -18.70
CA ALA A 176 -9.08 5.96 -19.54
C ALA A 176 -7.81 6.78 -19.79
N SER A 177 -7.53 7.14 -21.04
CA SER A 177 -6.37 7.95 -21.36
C SER A 177 -6.68 9.12 -22.26
N TRP A 178 -5.83 10.13 -22.14
CA TRP A 178 -5.82 11.34 -22.93
C TRP A 178 -4.38 11.60 -23.38
N SER A 179 -4.21 12.22 -24.54
CA SER A 179 -2.98 12.96 -24.86
C SER A 179 -2.66 13.96 -23.75
N ASN A 180 -1.37 14.16 -23.44
CA ASN A 180 -0.93 14.88 -22.25
C ASN A 180 -1.50 16.31 -22.11
N LYS A 181 -1.80 16.97 -23.24
CA LYS A 181 -2.37 18.34 -23.30
C LYS A 181 -3.87 18.41 -23.02
N LYS A 182 -4.59 17.28 -22.99
CA LYS A 182 -6.04 17.25 -22.77
C LYS A 182 -6.37 17.17 -21.28
N GLU A 183 -7.46 17.83 -20.93
CA GLU A 183 -8.03 17.79 -19.59
C GLU A 183 -8.94 16.58 -19.42
N MET A 184 -9.02 16.03 -18.20
CA MET A 184 -9.86 14.85 -17.94
C MET A 184 -11.37 15.14 -18.00
N THR A 185 -11.77 16.42 -18.01
CA THR A 185 -13.14 16.87 -18.28
C THR A 185 -13.54 16.72 -19.75
N GLN A 186 -12.57 16.60 -20.65
CA GLN A 186 -12.79 16.34 -22.06
C GLN A 186 -12.95 14.83 -22.29
N LYS A 187 -13.63 14.46 -23.38
CA LYS A 187 -13.79 13.06 -23.78
C LYS A 187 -12.43 12.34 -23.87
N PRO A 188 -12.26 11.17 -23.21
CA PRO A 188 -11.03 10.40 -23.31
C PRO A 188 -10.74 9.97 -24.75
N ASP A 189 -9.45 9.93 -25.09
CA ASP A 189 -8.97 9.42 -26.38
C ASP A 189 -9.15 7.89 -26.47
N LEU A 190 -9.03 7.20 -25.32
CA LEU A 190 -9.22 5.77 -25.21
C LEU A 190 -9.87 5.42 -23.87
N VAL A 191 -10.85 4.53 -23.90
CA VAL A 191 -11.42 3.88 -22.71
C VAL A 191 -11.41 2.37 -22.92
N ILE A 192 -10.94 1.62 -21.93
CA ILE A 192 -10.94 0.16 -21.89
C ILE A 192 -11.45 -0.28 -20.52
N SER A 193 -12.55 -1.03 -20.49
CA SER A 193 -13.11 -1.64 -19.27
C SER A 193 -12.76 -3.13 -19.23
N GLY A 194 -13.04 -3.80 -18.10
CA GLY A 194 -12.75 -5.22 -17.93
C GLY A 194 -11.27 -5.50 -17.65
N GLY A 195 -10.55 -4.51 -17.16
CA GLY A 195 -9.17 -4.69 -16.71
C GLY A 195 -9.09 -5.53 -15.44
N LYS A 196 -7.94 -6.14 -15.21
CA LYS A 196 -7.65 -6.94 -14.02
C LYS A 196 -6.41 -6.42 -13.28
N LEU A 197 -6.37 -6.64 -11.97
CA LEU A 197 -5.19 -6.47 -11.15
C LEU A 197 -4.37 -7.77 -11.14
N VAL A 198 -3.07 -7.68 -11.37
CA VAL A 198 -2.11 -8.76 -11.23
C VAL A 198 -1.08 -8.33 -10.19
N VAL A 199 -0.94 -9.11 -9.12
CA VAL A 199 0.00 -8.83 -8.03
C VAL A 199 1.19 -9.78 -8.16
N GLU A 200 2.40 -9.24 -8.14
CA GLU A 200 3.63 -10.01 -8.29
C GLU A 200 4.37 -10.12 -6.95
N GLY A 201 4.38 -11.33 -6.39
CA GLY A 201 5.08 -11.62 -5.15
C GLY A 201 4.54 -10.85 -3.94
N ILE A 202 5.40 -10.64 -2.95
CA ILE A 202 5.06 -10.02 -1.65
C ILE A 202 5.61 -8.59 -1.49
N GLY A 203 6.29 -8.07 -2.51
CA GLY A 203 6.96 -6.76 -2.49
C GLY A 203 6.03 -5.56 -2.75
N GLY A 204 4.75 -5.80 -3.02
CA GLY A 204 3.77 -4.76 -3.33
C GLY A 204 3.80 -4.27 -4.79
N ASN A 205 4.74 -4.74 -5.61
CA ASN A 205 4.69 -4.54 -7.05
C ASN A 205 3.45 -5.21 -7.63
N HIS A 206 2.78 -4.51 -8.53
CA HIS A 206 1.57 -5.00 -9.18
C HIS A 206 1.34 -4.26 -10.49
N GLN A 207 0.45 -4.79 -11.32
CA GLN A 207 0.07 -4.16 -12.58
C GLN A 207 -1.43 -4.29 -12.83
N TYR A 208 -1.95 -3.32 -13.58
CA TYR A 208 -3.28 -3.37 -14.16
C TYR A 208 -3.18 -3.70 -15.65
N GLU A 209 -3.88 -4.74 -16.07
CA GLU A 209 -3.88 -5.23 -17.44
C GLU A 209 -5.24 -4.99 -18.11
N PHE A 210 -5.23 -4.37 -19.29
CA PHE A 210 -6.41 -4.06 -20.09
C PHE A 210 -6.23 -4.56 -21.52
N LYS A 211 -7.22 -5.28 -22.05
CA LYS A 211 -7.19 -5.82 -23.41
C LYS A 211 -8.13 -5.05 -24.32
N LYS A 212 -7.65 -4.66 -25.50
CA LYS A 212 -8.47 -4.09 -26.57
C LYS A 212 -7.94 -4.58 -27.90
N ASP A 213 -8.81 -5.22 -28.68
CA ASP A 213 -8.45 -5.89 -29.94
C ASP A 213 -7.26 -6.85 -29.72
N ASN A 214 -6.19 -6.73 -30.50
CA ASN A 214 -4.97 -7.54 -30.39
C ASN A 214 -3.90 -6.93 -29.47
N LEU A 215 -4.26 -5.92 -28.66
CA LEU A 215 -3.33 -5.18 -27.79
C LEU A 215 -3.60 -5.44 -26.31
N LEU A 216 -2.52 -5.52 -25.54
CA LEU A 216 -2.52 -5.54 -24.08
C LEU A 216 -1.87 -4.25 -23.57
N TYR A 217 -2.59 -3.50 -22.75
CA TYR A 217 -2.12 -2.32 -22.05
C TYR A 217 -1.83 -2.71 -20.61
N GLU A 218 -0.57 -2.59 -20.20
CA GLU A 218 -0.08 -2.90 -18.87
C GLU A 218 0.34 -1.60 -18.20
N CYS A 219 -0.26 -1.30 -17.05
CA CYS A 219 0.14 -0.20 -16.18
C CYS A 219 0.74 -0.78 -14.90
N SER A 220 2.07 -0.85 -14.84
CA SER A 220 2.80 -1.36 -13.67
C SER A 220 2.99 -0.28 -12.63
N ILE A 221 2.80 -0.64 -11.36
CA ILE A 221 3.10 0.15 -10.17
C ILE A 221 4.31 -0.48 -9.48
N ILE A 222 5.38 0.29 -9.35
CA ILE A 222 6.68 -0.17 -8.86
C ILE A 222 6.88 0.39 -7.45
N VAL A 223 6.65 -0.46 -6.46
CA VAL A 223 6.84 -0.16 -5.03
C VAL A 223 8.27 -0.47 -4.62
N LEU A 224 8.78 -1.64 -5.03
CA LEU A 224 10.16 -2.07 -4.86
C LEU A 224 10.84 -2.12 -6.23
N GLY A 225 11.73 -1.17 -6.47
CA GLY A 225 12.54 -1.09 -7.68
C GLY A 225 13.98 -0.70 -7.36
N GLU A 226 14.84 -0.78 -8.37
CA GLU A 226 16.19 -0.22 -8.30
C GLU A 226 16.15 1.28 -8.04
N LYS A 227 17.24 1.87 -7.53
CA LYS A 227 17.34 3.28 -7.10
C LYS A 227 16.77 4.32 -8.09
N ASN A 228 16.83 4.04 -9.39
CA ASN A 228 16.37 4.95 -10.45
C ASN A 228 15.11 4.45 -11.18
N SER A 229 14.42 3.46 -10.62
CA SER A 229 13.18 2.95 -11.21
C SER A 229 12.10 4.02 -11.14
N PRO A 230 11.30 4.22 -12.20
CA PRO A 230 10.13 5.08 -12.11
C PRO A 230 9.11 4.46 -11.15
N PRO A 231 8.21 5.26 -10.57
CA PRO A 231 7.16 4.73 -9.69
C PRO A 231 6.10 3.93 -10.45
N ALA A 232 5.97 4.15 -11.76
CA ALA A 232 5.06 3.41 -12.62
C ALA A 232 5.58 3.33 -14.07
N ARG A 233 4.98 2.44 -14.86
CA ARG A 233 5.28 2.31 -16.29
C ARG A 233 4.06 1.88 -17.08
N LEU A 234 3.86 2.47 -18.26
CA LEU A 234 2.95 1.97 -19.28
C LEU A 234 3.73 1.10 -20.27
N ARG A 235 3.25 -0.12 -20.52
CA ARG A 235 3.67 -0.94 -21.66
C ARG A 235 2.47 -1.34 -22.49
N ILE A 236 2.64 -1.28 -23.81
CA ILE A 236 1.64 -1.81 -24.76
C ILE A 236 2.29 -2.95 -25.52
N TYR A 237 1.61 -4.09 -25.53
CA TYR A 237 2.04 -5.29 -26.23
C TYR A 237 1.12 -5.57 -27.41
N GLN A 238 1.71 -6.00 -28.52
CA GLN A 238 1.00 -6.68 -29.59
C GLN A 238 1.45 -8.14 -29.60
N LYS A 239 0.55 -9.06 -29.26
CA LYS A 239 0.91 -10.45 -28.89
C LYS A 239 1.92 -10.45 -27.74
N THR A 240 3.17 -10.83 -27.99
CA THR A 240 4.26 -10.88 -27.00
C THR A 240 5.27 -9.74 -27.17
N LYS A 241 5.17 -8.94 -28.24
CA LYS A 241 6.12 -7.86 -28.53
C LYS A 241 5.67 -6.57 -27.86
N VAL A 242 6.55 -5.96 -27.06
CA VAL A 242 6.38 -4.58 -26.58
C VAL A 242 6.48 -3.63 -27.78
N ILE A 243 5.42 -2.87 -28.03
CA ILE A 243 5.36 -1.85 -29.09
C ILE A 243 5.43 -0.42 -28.52
N LEU A 244 5.19 -0.26 -27.22
CA LEU A 244 5.37 0.99 -26.49
C LEU A 244 5.85 0.68 -25.06
N SER A 245 6.80 1.46 -24.55
CA SER A 245 7.20 1.45 -23.15
C SER A 245 7.50 2.88 -22.72
N GLN A 246 6.77 3.39 -21.73
CA GLN A 246 6.94 4.74 -21.20
C GLN A 246 6.92 4.72 -19.68
N ASP A 247 7.95 5.31 -19.09
CA ASP A 247 7.97 5.57 -17.65
C ASP A 247 6.87 6.56 -17.29
N ALA A 248 6.28 6.36 -16.11
CA ALA A 248 5.15 7.14 -15.64
C ALA A 248 5.39 7.63 -14.21
N LYS A 249 4.90 8.83 -13.93
CA LYS A 249 4.74 9.34 -12.57
C LYS A 249 3.35 8.96 -12.06
N ILE A 250 3.23 8.66 -10.78
CA ILE A 250 1.93 8.55 -10.10
C ILE A 250 1.61 9.93 -9.54
N VAL A 251 0.53 10.55 -10.01
CA VAL A 251 0.12 11.88 -9.58
C VAL A 251 -0.73 11.76 -8.32
N SER A 252 -0.14 12.10 -7.18
CA SER A 252 -0.89 12.53 -6.00
C SER A 252 -1.32 13.98 -6.23
N ARG A 253 -2.62 14.27 -6.21
CA ARG A 253 -3.10 15.66 -6.26
C ARG A 253 -3.13 16.26 -4.86
#